data_AF-A0A955A4A0-F1
#
_entry.id   AF-A0A955A4A0-F1
#
_cell.length_a   1.000
_cell.length_b   1.000
_cell.length_c   1.000
_cell.angle_alpha   90.00
_cell.angle_beta   90.00
_cell.angle_gamma   90.00
#
_symmetry.space_group_name_H-M   'P 1'
#
loop_
_entity.id
_entity.type
_entity.pdbx_description
1 polymer ?
#
loop_
_entity_poly.entity_id
_entity_poly.type
_entity_poly.pdbx_seq_one_letter_code
_entity_poly.pdbx_strand_id
1 'polypeptide(L)'
;MSDSPATPPSDVPPPQPTGGAELARTSTGSPAPEARLVEGELRFRDFVPHQLSGFGVFKVAEYETFDAVVAAANQWLQESHVALVQLETVVLPNIWSKYEEGTTDGSLGSTPGATSHWHQFLRVWYRNLKPHAEVDPA
;
A
#
# COMPACT_ATOMS: atom_id res chain seq x y z
N MET A 1 56.32 -1.05 -15.92
CA MET A 1 55.88 -2.44 -16.14
C MET A 1 55.14 -2.84 -14.87
N SER A 2 53.81 -2.78 -14.90
CA SER A 2 52.95 -3.14 -13.78
C SER A 2 52.08 -4.30 -14.23
N ASP A 3 52.30 -5.46 -13.61
CA ASP A 3 51.57 -6.70 -13.86
C ASP A 3 50.08 -6.53 -13.52
N SER A 4 49.22 -6.85 -14.50
CA SER A 4 47.80 -7.07 -14.28
C SER A 4 47.58 -8.47 -13.71
N PRO A 5 46.73 -8.67 -12.69
CA PRO A 5 46.39 -10.00 -12.22
C PRO A 5 45.44 -10.69 -13.20
N ALA A 6 45.78 -11.94 -13.54
CA ALA A 6 45.00 -12.80 -14.43
C ALA A 6 43.63 -13.17 -13.85
N THR A 7 42.58 -13.06 -14.67
CA THR A 7 41.23 -13.53 -14.36
C THR A 7 41.18 -15.07 -14.41
N PRO A 8 40.63 -15.78 -13.42
CA PRO A 8 40.44 -17.23 -13.51
C PRO A 8 39.30 -17.57 -14.49
N PRO A 9 39.37 -18.71 -15.21
CA PRO A 9 38.32 -19.10 -16.15
C PRO A 9 37.02 -19.51 -15.43
N SER A 10 35.90 -18.94 -15.89
CA SER A 10 34.54 -19.43 -15.67
C SER A 10 34.34 -20.72 -16.45
N ASP A 11 34.22 -21.87 -15.78
CA ASP A 11 33.39 -23.01 -16.21
C ASP A 11 33.61 -24.24 -15.31
N VAL A 12 32.96 -24.24 -14.14
CA VAL A 12 32.67 -25.48 -13.42
C VAL A 12 31.16 -25.58 -13.29
N PRO A 13 30.49 -26.47 -14.04
CA PRO A 13 29.07 -26.69 -13.86
C PRO A 13 28.81 -27.35 -12.49
N PRO A 14 27.72 -26.97 -11.80
CA PRO A 14 27.37 -27.59 -10.52
C PRO A 14 27.05 -29.09 -10.71
N PRO A 15 27.36 -29.95 -9.72
CA PRO A 15 27.02 -31.36 -9.78
C PRO A 15 25.50 -31.54 -9.86
N GLN A 16 25.04 -32.33 -10.83
CA GLN A 16 23.64 -32.72 -10.98
C GLN A 16 23.22 -33.62 -9.81
N PRO A 17 22.02 -33.43 -9.24
CA PRO A 17 21.52 -34.31 -8.19
C PRO A 17 21.23 -35.70 -8.78
N THR A 18 21.96 -36.70 -8.28
CA THR A 18 21.70 -38.12 -8.54
C THR A 18 20.31 -38.49 -8.04
N GLY A 19 19.50 -39.05 -8.93
CA GLY A 19 18.11 -39.39 -8.69
C GLY A 19 17.90 -40.34 -7.51
N GLY A 20 16.94 -39.97 -6.66
CA GLY A 20 16.16 -40.89 -5.84
C GLY A 20 14.74 -40.89 -6.38
N ALA A 21 14.37 -41.95 -7.07
CA ALA A 21 12.97 -42.29 -7.30
C ALA A 21 12.45 -42.93 -6.01
N GLU A 22 11.44 -42.33 -5.37
CA GLU A 22 10.58 -43.08 -4.47
C GLU A 22 9.12 -42.62 -4.62
N LEU A 23 8.29 -43.62 -4.86
CA LEU A 23 6.87 -43.58 -5.12
C LEU A 23 6.10 -43.37 -3.82
N ALA A 24 5.23 -42.37 -3.78
CA ALA A 24 3.95 -42.49 -3.05
C ALA A 24 2.94 -41.48 -3.60
N ARG A 25 2.17 -41.91 -4.60
CA ARG A 25 0.89 -41.29 -4.94
C ARG A 25 -0.11 -41.70 -3.87
N THR A 26 -0.42 -40.82 -2.93
CA THR A 26 -1.70 -40.84 -2.19
C THR A 26 -1.93 -39.49 -1.54
N SER A 27 -2.75 -38.66 -2.18
CA SER A 27 -3.92 -38.02 -1.54
C SER A 27 -4.59 -37.15 -2.60
N THR A 28 -5.47 -37.75 -3.39
CA THR A 28 -6.50 -37.00 -4.13
C THR A 28 -7.62 -36.66 -3.13
N GLY A 29 -7.28 -35.88 -2.09
CA GLY A 29 -8.26 -35.08 -1.40
C GLY A 29 -8.47 -33.86 -2.27
N SER A 30 -9.57 -33.81 -3.02
CA SER A 30 -10.00 -32.55 -3.62
C SER A 30 -10.10 -31.55 -2.46
N PRO A 31 -9.35 -30.43 -2.45
CA PRO A 31 -9.51 -29.46 -1.39
C PRO A 31 -10.99 -29.10 -1.35
N ALA A 32 -11.58 -29.11 -0.15
CA ALA A 32 -12.91 -28.57 0.07
C ALA A 32 -12.99 -27.22 -0.67
N PRO A 33 -14.10 -26.89 -1.36
CA PRO A 33 -14.15 -25.71 -2.20
C PRO A 33 -13.75 -24.51 -1.33
N GLU A 34 -12.53 -23.99 -1.54
CA GLU A 34 -12.12 -22.74 -0.94
C GLU A 34 -13.16 -21.74 -1.41
N ALA A 35 -13.86 -21.11 -0.45
CA ALA A 35 -14.91 -20.16 -0.76
C ALA A 35 -14.31 -19.11 -1.70
N ARG A 36 -14.71 -19.16 -2.98
CA ARG A 36 -14.14 -18.28 -3.99
C ARG A 36 -14.50 -16.87 -3.59
N LEU A 37 -13.50 -16.05 -3.29
CA LEU A 37 -13.74 -14.64 -3.01
C LEU A 37 -13.97 -13.92 -4.33
N VAL A 38 -14.98 -13.06 -4.34
CA VAL A 38 -15.27 -12.15 -5.45
C VAL A 38 -14.96 -10.73 -5.00
N GLU A 39 -14.38 -9.97 -5.92
CA GLU A 39 -14.09 -8.56 -5.67
C GLU A 39 -15.37 -7.74 -5.79
N GLY A 40 -15.66 -6.96 -4.74
CA GLY A 40 -16.78 -6.04 -4.68
C GLY A 40 -16.50 -4.68 -5.31
N GLU A 41 -17.19 -3.68 -4.79
CA GLU A 41 -17.10 -2.28 -5.22
C GLU A 41 -15.70 -1.69 -5.05
N LEU A 42 -15.31 -0.81 -5.98
CA LEU A 42 -14.11 0.00 -5.85
C LEU A 42 -14.32 1.06 -4.77
N ARG A 43 -13.38 1.14 -3.83
CA ARG A 43 -13.38 2.06 -2.69
C ARG A 43 -11.98 2.65 -2.52
N PHE A 44 -11.86 3.70 -1.72
CA PHE A 44 -10.56 4.22 -1.31
C PHE A 44 -10.52 4.55 0.17
N ARG A 45 -9.31 4.59 0.71
CA ARG A 45 -9.00 5.07 2.06
C ARG A 45 -7.78 5.96 2.02
N ASP A 46 -7.88 7.13 2.66
CA ASP A 46 -6.77 8.06 2.80
C ASP A 46 -6.09 7.87 4.15
N PHE A 47 -4.75 7.88 4.11
CA PHE A 47 -3.88 7.87 5.26
C PHE A 47 -3.19 9.23 5.32
N VAL A 48 -3.74 10.13 6.13
CA VAL A 48 -3.33 11.54 6.20
C VAL A 48 -2.42 11.73 7.40
N PRO A 49 -1.30 12.46 7.29
CA PRO A 49 -0.43 12.71 8.44
C PRO A 49 -1.18 13.47 9.53
N HIS A 50 -1.29 12.92 10.74
CA HIS A 50 -1.98 13.61 11.82
C HIS A 50 -1.24 14.89 12.23
N GLN A 51 -2.00 15.90 12.61
CA GLN A 51 -1.44 17.11 13.21
C GLN A 51 -1.02 16.83 14.65
N LEU A 52 0.29 16.90 14.92
CA LEU A 52 0.88 16.68 16.23
C LEU A 52 0.78 17.93 17.12
N SER A 53 0.87 19.11 16.52
CA SER A 53 0.64 20.37 17.24
C SER A 53 -0.04 21.44 16.38
N GLY A 54 -0.92 22.19 17.04
CA GLY A 54 -1.67 23.32 16.46
C GLY A 54 -0.77 24.47 16.02
N PHE A 55 -1.32 25.35 15.17
CA PHE A 55 -0.69 26.64 14.87
C PHE A 55 -0.70 27.54 16.12
N GLY A 56 0.45 28.13 16.44
CA GLY A 56 0.59 29.16 17.47
C GLY A 56 1.15 30.46 16.89
N VAL A 57 1.04 31.57 17.62
CA VAL A 57 1.48 32.92 17.20
C VAL A 57 2.94 32.96 16.71
N PHE A 58 3.77 31.98 17.12
CA PHE A 58 5.16 31.82 16.69
C PHE A 58 5.54 30.36 16.34
N LYS A 59 4.57 29.45 16.18
CA LYS A 59 4.85 28.02 15.92
C LYS A 59 4.09 27.53 14.69
N VAL A 60 4.85 26.96 13.75
CA VAL A 60 4.30 26.23 12.60
C VAL A 60 3.70 24.92 13.11
N ALA A 61 2.56 24.51 12.54
CA ALA A 61 1.98 23.22 12.84
C ALA A 61 2.95 22.08 12.49
N GLU A 62 3.04 21.10 13.39
CA GLU A 62 3.81 19.89 13.17
C GLU A 62 2.87 18.75 12.79
N TYR A 63 3.33 17.91 11.88
CA TYR A 63 2.60 16.76 11.39
C TYR A 63 3.46 15.51 11.50
N GLU A 64 2.80 14.36 11.51
CA GLU A 64 3.48 13.09 11.32
C GLU A 64 4.29 13.07 10.02
N THR A 65 5.32 12.24 9.99
CA THR A 65 6.12 12.05 8.77
C THR A 65 5.32 11.24 7.74
N PHE A 66 5.71 11.35 6.47
CA PHE A 66 5.13 10.51 5.42
C PHE A 66 5.41 9.01 5.66
N ASP A 67 6.54 8.66 6.28
CA ASP A 67 6.83 7.27 6.66
C ASP A 67 5.81 6.72 7.67
N ALA A 68 5.35 7.54 8.63
CA ALA A 68 4.31 7.14 9.58
C ALA A 68 2.98 6.85 8.85
N VAL A 69 2.66 7.65 7.84
CA VAL A 69 1.50 7.43 6.96
C VAL A 69 1.60 6.10 6.20
N VAL A 70 2.77 5.81 5.62
CA VAL A 70 3.02 4.54 4.91
C VAL A 70 2.93 3.35 5.87
N ALA A 71 3.47 3.49 7.09
CA ALA A 71 3.37 2.45 8.13
C ALA A 71 1.91 2.16 8.51
N ALA A 72 1.09 3.21 8.69
CA ALA A 72 -0.33 3.06 8.98
C ALA A 72 -1.10 2.37 7.84
N ALA A 73 -0.76 2.68 6.59
CA ALA A 73 -1.35 2.02 5.43
C ALA A 73 -0.99 0.53 5.36
N ASN A 74 0.27 0.19 5.61
CA ASN A 74 0.72 -1.20 5.66
C ASN A 74 0.01 -1.99 6.76
N GLN A 75 -0.11 -1.41 7.96
CA GLN A 75 -0.83 -2.05 9.06
C GLN A 75 -2.29 -2.31 8.68
N TRP A 76 -2.98 -1.31 8.13
CA TRP A 76 -4.37 -1.48 7.71
C TRP A 76 -4.52 -2.56 6.64
N LEU A 77 -3.62 -2.61 5.64
CA LEU A 77 -3.66 -3.63 4.59
C LEU A 77 -3.47 -5.05 5.13
N GLN A 78 -2.65 -5.23 6.17
CA GLN A 78 -2.44 -6.53 6.82
C GLN A 78 -3.67 -6.99 7.61
N GLU A 79 -4.39 -6.05 8.22
CA GLU A 79 -5.56 -6.32 9.06
C GLU A 79 -6.86 -6.42 8.24
N SER A 80 -6.86 -5.97 6.98
CA SER A 80 -8.06 -5.84 6.16
C SER A 80 -8.26 -6.99 5.18
N HIS A 81 -9.51 -7.41 4.99
CA HIS A 81 -9.90 -8.38 3.98
C HIS A 81 -10.27 -7.69 2.65
N VAL A 82 -9.27 -7.03 2.05
CA VAL A 82 -9.46 -6.25 0.82
C VAL A 82 -8.50 -6.70 -0.27
N ALA A 83 -8.93 -6.58 -1.52
CA ALA A 83 -8.04 -6.64 -2.68
C ALA A 83 -7.48 -5.24 -2.94
N LEU A 84 -6.16 -5.07 -2.78
CA LEU A 84 -5.48 -3.84 -3.15
C LEU A 84 -5.54 -3.65 -4.67
N VAL A 85 -6.05 -2.50 -5.10
CA VAL A 85 -6.08 -2.12 -6.52
C VAL A 85 -4.90 -1.22 -6.86
N GLN A 86 -4.71 -0.14 -6.08
CA GLN A 86 -3.65 0.83 -6.33
C GLN A 86 -3.28 1.62 -5.07
N LEU A 87 -2.01 2.03 -4.98
CA LEU A 87 -1.52 3.03 -4.05
C LEU A 87 -1.17 4.31 -4.81
N GLU A 88 -1.54 5.45 -4.25
CA GLU A 88 -1.32 6.77 -4.83
C GLU A 88 -0.80 7.73 -3.75
N THR A 89 0.28 8.46 -4.04
CA THR A 89 0.67 9.62 -3.23
C THR A 89 -0.11 10.84 -3.72
N VAL A 90 -0.95 11.40 -2.85
CA VAL A 90 -1.78 12.57 -3.14
C VAL A 90 -1.20 13.78 -2.44
N VAL A 91 -1.25 14.94 -3.10
CA VAL A 91 -0.71 16.20 -2.57
C VAL A 91 -1.79 17.28 -2.64
N LEU A 92 -2.28 17.74 -1.49
CA LEU A 92 -3.36 18.74 -1.40
C LEU A 92 -3.00 19.89 -0.45
N PRO A 93 -3.41 21.12 -0.76
CA PRO A 93 -3.22 22.27 0.13
C PRO A 93 -4.33 22.34 1.20
N ASN A 94 -4.00 22.85 2.39
CA ASN A 94 -4.94 23.36 3.39
C ASN A 94 -6.02 22.37 3.88
N ILE A 95 -5.80 21.05 3.75
CA ILE A 95 -6.77 20.00 4.17
C ILE A 95 -7.12 20.01 5.67
N TRP A 96 -6.36 20.75 6.49
CA TRP A 96 -6.60 20.94 7.93
C TRP A 96 -7.25 22.30 8.25
N SER A 97 -7.63 23.08 7.23
CA SER A 97 -8.33 24.34 7.41
C SER A 97 -9.73 24.09 7.97
N LYS A 98 -10.17 24.93 8.90
CA LYS A 98 -11.51 24.83 9.55
C LYS A 98 -12.71 24.99 8.59
N TYR A 99 -12.46 25.37 7.34
CA TYR A 99 -13.50 25.59 6.31
C TYR A 99 -13.50 24.50 5.22
N GLU A 100 -12.61 23.52 5.32
CA GLU A 100 -12.46 22.42 4.36
C GLU A 100 -12.94 21.11 5.03
N GLU A 101 -13.48 20.17 4.26
CA GLU A 101 -13.90 18.83 4.75
C GLU A 101 -12.77 17.80 4.68
N GLY A 102 -11.64 18.16 4.04
CA GLY A 102 -10.38 17.43 4.07
C GLY A 102 -9.99 16.83 2.73
N THR A 103 -9.54 15.58 2.72
CA THR A 103 -8.97 14.95 1.51
C THR A 103 -9.99 14.52 0.47
N THR A 104 -11.28 14.63 0.80
CA THR A 104 -12.40 14.31 -0.08
C THR A 104 -13.01 15.54 -0.75
N ASP A 105 -12.52 16.73 -0.44
CA ASP A 105 -12.98 17.96 -1.07
C ASP A 105 -12.69 17.94 -2.58
N GLY A 106 -13.75 18.10 -3.39
CA GLY A 106 -13.61 18.17 -4.84
C GLY A 106 -12.89 19.43 -5.33
N SER A 107 -12.81 20.46 -4.47
CA SER A 107 -12.08 21.69 -4.72
C SER A 107 -11.65 22.29 -3.39
N LEU A 108 -10.39 22.74 -3.29
CA LEU A 108 -9.84 23.38 -2.11
C LEU A 108 -9.64 24.87 -2.35
N GLY A 109 -9.99 25.68 -1.36
CA GLY A 109 -9.79 27.13 -1.41
C GLY A 109 -8.34 27.52 -1.13
N SER A 110 -7.89 28.58 -1.79
CA SER A 110 -6.75 29.37 -1.29
C SER A 110 -7.18 30.81 -1.13
N THR A 111 -6.97 31.37 0.06
CA THR A 111 -7.23 32.78 0.31
C THR A 111 -6.09 33.59 -0.32
N PRO A 112 -6.39 34.56 -1.23
CA PRO A 112 -5.36 35.41 -1.81
C PRO A 112 -4.56 36.12 -0.71
N GLY A 113 -3.23 35.98 -0.75
CA GLY A 113 -2.32 36.57 0.24
C GLY A 113 -2.13 35.75 1.53
N ALA A 114 -2.80 34.61 1.70
CA ALA A 114 -2.53 33.67 2.79
C ALA A 114 -1.51 32.58 2.35
N THR A 115 -0.71 32.11 3.30
CA THR A 115 0.20 30.99 3.08
C THR A 115 -0.60 29.69 2.89
N SER A 116 -0.31 28.96 1.82
CA SER A 116 -0.86 27.61 1.62
C SER A 116 0.08 26.57 2.21
N HIS A 117 -0.47 25.65 2.99
CA HIS A 117 0.26 24.51 3.55
C HIS A 117 -0.07 23.27 2.75
N TRP A 118 0.93 22.65 2.13
CA TRP A 118 0.75 21.47 1.30
C TRP A 118 1.02 20.20 2.10
N HIS A 119 0.13 19.22 1.96
CA HIS A 119 0.21 17.95 2.66
C HIS A 119 0.30 16.82 1.65
N GLN A 120 1.32 15.97 1.82
CA GLN A 120 1.47 14.73 1.07
C GLN A 120 0.93 13.59 1.92
N PHE A 121 0.09 12.74 1.33
CA PHE A 121 -0.53 11.62 2.01
C PHE A 121 -0.74 10.44 1.05
N LEU A 122 -1.11 9.27 1.58
CA LEU A 122 -1.28 8.06 0.77
C LEU A 122 -2.78 7.76 0.62
N ARG A 123 -3.24 7.56 -0.62
CA ARG A 123 -4.56 7.02 -0.95
C ARG A 123 -4.41 5.58 -1.37
N VAL A 124 -5.20 4.71 -0.76
CA VAL A 124 -5.29 3.29 -1.09
C VAL A 124 -6.60 3.02 -1.77
N TRP A 125 -6.56 2.65 -3.05
CA TRP A 125 -7.70 2.17 -3.81
C TRP A 125 -7.80 0.65 -3.63
N TYR A 126 -8.98 0.16 -3.27
CA TYR A 126 -9.19 -1.25 -2.94
C TYR A 126 -10.60 -1.72 -3.31
N ARG A 127 -10.79 -3.04 -3.35
CA ARG A 127 -12.10 -3.69 -3.45
C ARG A 127 -12.34 -4.57 -2.23
N ASN A 128 -13.55 -4.56 -1.70
CA ASN A 128 -13.92 -5.48 -0.63
C ASN A 128 -13.93 -6.92 -1.17
N LEU A 129 -13.40 -7.87 -0.42
CA LEU A 129 -13.56 -9.28 -0.75
C LEU A 129 -14.84 -9.80 -0.12
N LYS A 130 -15.73 -10.38 -0.91
CA LYS A 130 -16.96 -11.03 -0.43
C LYS A 130 -16.93 -12.52 -0.76
N PRO A 131 -17.52 -13.38 0.08
CA PRO A 131 -17.79 -14.75 -0.31
C PRO A 131 -18.72 -14.78 -1.53
N HIS A 132 -18.42 -15.62 -2.54
CA HIS A 132 -19.26 -15.77 -3.74
C HIS A 132 -20.74 -16.07 -3.44
N ALA A 133 -21.05 -16.67 -2.29
CA ALA A 133 -22.42 -17.01 -1.88
C ALA A 133 -23.29 -15.80 -1.50
N GLU A 134 -22.71 -14.62 -1.26
CA GLU A 134 -23.42 -13.39 -0.85
C GLU A 134 -23.65 -12.39 -2.01
N VAL A 135 -23.36 -12.79 -3.25
CA VAL A 135 -23.73 -11.98 -4.41
C VAL A 135 -25.18 -12.30 -4.75
N ASP A 136 -26.09 -11.34 -4.51
CA ASP A 136 -27.51 -11.49 -4.83
C ASP A 136 -27.68 -11.98 -6.28
N PRO A 137 -28.47 -13.05 -6.52
CA PRO A 137 -28.80 -13.45 -7.87
C PRO A 137 -29.62 -12.32 -8.52
N ALA A 138 -29.08 -11.79 -9.63
CA ALA A 138 -29.70 -10.76 -10.44
C ALA A 138 -31.11 -11.12 -10.93
#